data_AF-A0A3N1PRL4-F1
#
_entry.id   AF-A0A3N1PRL4-F1
#
_cell.length_a   1.000
_cell.length_b   1.000
_cell.length_c   1.000
_cell.angle_alpha   90.00
_cell.angle_beta   90.00
_cell.angle_gamma   90.00
#
_symmetry.space_group_name_H-M   'P 1'
#
loop_
_entity.id
_entity.type
_entity.pdbx_description
1 polymer ?
#
loop_
_entity_poly.entity_id
_entity_poly.type
_entity_poly.pdbx_seq_one_letter_code
_entity_poly.pdbx_strand_id
1 'polypeptide(L)'
;MQQGDHGDRYGGVQRTETWQGEEWYVRLVAGASAPGKRYRCPGCDQEIPSGAPHVVAWPEWGGVDDRRHWHKACWNAKDRRTSRVQRSRNAPRY
;
A
#
# COMPACT_ATOMS: atom_id res chain seq x y z
N MET A 1 -26.16 -3.95 18.80
CA MET A 1 -24.72 -4.27 18.85
C MET A 1 -24.37 -5.06 17.58
N GLN A 2 -24.43 -4.47 16.39
CA GLN A 2 -23.60 -3.40 15.80
C GLN A 2 -22.18 -3.90 15.44
N GLN A 3 -22.06 -4.60 14.30
CA GLN A 3 -20.83 -4.68 13.53
C GLN A 3 -21.23 -4.60 12.05
N GLY A 4 -20.78 -3.53 11.40
CA GLY A 4 -21.23 -3.10 10.09
C GLY A 4 -20.79 -4.05 8.99
N ASP A 5 -21.74 -4.30 8.10
CA ASP A 5 -21.58 -4.77 6.73
C ASP A 5 -20.75 -3.73 5.96
N HIS A 6 -19.42 -3.86 5.95
CA HIS A 6 -18.53 -3.10 5.09
C HIS A 6 -17.63 -4.08 4.33
N GLY A 7 -17.80 -4.14 3.00
CA GLY A 7 -16.68 -4.51 2.12
C GLY A 7 -16.90 -5.58 1.05
N ASP A 8 -18.09 -6.08 0.78
CA ASP A 8 -18.32 -7.04 -0.32
C ASP A 8 -18.95 -6.36 -1.55
N ARG A 9 -18.21 -5.45 -2.21
CA ARG A 9 -18.64 -4.84 -3.49
C ARG A 9 -17.62 -4.83 -4.62
N TYR A 10 -16.37 -5.28 -4.38
CA TYR A 10 -15.34 -5.30 -5.42
C TYR A 10 -14.79 -6.72 -5.60
N GLY A 11 -15.40 -7.46 -6.52
CA GLY A 11 -15.03 -8.82 -6.89
C GLY A 11 -13.55 -8.94 -7.26
N GLY A 12 -12.81 -9.59 -6.37
CA GLY A 12 -11.39 -9.87 -6.48
C GLY A 12 -10.84 -10.02 -5.06
N VAL A 13 -9.90 -10.93 -4.83
CA VAL A 13 -9.29 -11.24 -3.52
C VAL A 13 -8.47 -10.07 -2.95
N GLN A 14 -9.12 -8.92 -2.74
CA GLN A 14 -8.60 -7.77 -2.03
C GLN A 14 -8.69 -8.08 -0.54
N ARG A 15 -7.54 -8.07 0.13
CA ARG A 15 -7.51 -8.24 1.58
C ARG A 15 -7.67 -6.87 2.21
N THR A 16 -8.62 -6.71 3.12
CA THR A 16 -8.68 -5.54 3.98
C THR A 16 -7.91 -5.85 5.27
N GLU A 17 -7.03 -4.94 5.69
CA GLU A 17 -6.28 -5.03 6.94
C GLU A 17 -6.42 -3.73 7.72
N THR A 18 -6.66 -3.81 9.02
CA THR A 18 -6.63 -2.65 9.90
C THR A 18 -5.18 -2.29 10.27
N TRP A 19 -4.78 -1.04 10.08
CA TRP A 19 -3.44 -0.55 10.42
C TRP A 19 -3.51 0.88 10.97
N GLN A 20 -2.87 1.12 12.12
CA GLN A 20 -2.94 2.39 12.88
C GLN A 20 -4.36 2.88 13.20
N GLY A 21 -5.32 1.96 13.31
CA GLY A 21 -6.73 2.30 13.60
C GLY A 21 -7.55 2.66 12.35
N GLU A 22 -6.96 2.58 11.16
CA GLU A 22 -7.62 2.82 9.89
C GLU A 22 -7.76 1.50 9.10
N GLU A 23 -8.78 1.38 8.25
CA GLU A 23 -8.92 0.26 7.33
C GLU A 23 -8.14 0.49 6.05
N TRP A 24 -7.32 -0.50 5.67
CA TRP A 24 -6.48 -0.46 4.49
C TRP A 24 -6.84 -1.60 3.55
N TYR A 25 -7.10 -1.27 2.30
CA TYR A 25 -7.18 -2.25 1.23
C TYR A 25 -5.80 -2.64 0.76
N VAL A 26 -5.58 -3.94 0.63
CA VAL A 26 -4.31 -4.57 0.29
C VAL A 26 -4.52 -5.49 -0.91
N ARG A 27 -3.76 -5.26 -1.96
CA ARG A 27 -3.73 -6.11 -3.15
C ARG A 27 -2.31 -6.58 -3.43
N LEU A 28 -2.16 -7.89 -3.62
CA LEU A 28 -0.94 -8.47 -4.14
C LEU A 28 -0.87 -8.24 -5.64
N VAL A 29 0.23 -7.67 -6.10
CA VAL A 29 0.50 -7.40 -7.50
C VAL A 29 1.59 -8.38 -7.93
N ALA A 30 1.24 -9.24 -8.90
CA ALA A 30 2.22 -10.12 -9.51
C ALA A 30 3.24 -9.28 -10.28
N GLY A 31 4.48 -9.73 -10.33
CA GLY A 31 5.57 -9.00 -10.99
C GLY A 31 5.24 -8.57 -12.43
N ALA A 32 4.56 -9.45 -13.16
CA ALA A 32 4.13 -9.21 -14.54
C ALA A 32 3.08 -8.07 -14.70
N SER A 33 2.41 -7.64 -13.63
CA SER A 33 1.36 -6.62 -13.68
C SER A 33 1.88 -5.18 -13.71
N ALA A 34 3.18 -4.96 -13.47
CA ALA A 34 3.82 -3.65 -13.54
C ALA A 34 5.10 -3.67 -14.40
N PRO A 35 5.01 -3.98 -15.69
CA PRO A 35 6.16 -3.97 -16.59
C PRO A 35 6.65 -2.52 -16.80
N GLY A 36 7.96 -2.30 -16.74
CA GLY A 36 8.59 -1.00 -17.01
C GLY A 36 8.35 0.10 -15.97
N LYS A 37 7.59 -0.16 -14.90
CA LYS A 37 7.38 0.80 -13.79
C LYS A 37 8.16 0.37 -12.56
N ARG A 38 8.87 1.33 -11.97
CA ARG A 38 9.59 1.20 -10.70
C ARG A 38 8.94 2.11 -9.66
N TYR A 39 8.64 1.56 -8.50
CA TYR A 39 7.94 2.25 -7.42
C TYR A 39 8.80 2.32 -6.16
N ARG A 40 8.59 3.31 -5.30
CA ARG A 40 9.37 3.46 -4.07
C ARG A 40 8.60 2.90 -2.88
N CYS A 41 9.24 2.01 -2.12
CA CYS A 41 8.63 1.39 -0.94
C CYS A 41 8.77 2.31 0.29
N PRO A 42 7.68 2.75 0.94
CA PRO A 42 7.75 3.64 2.10
C PRO A 42 8.29 2.96 3.38
N GLY A 43 8.32 1.62 3.44
CA GLY A 43 8.84 0.88 4.60
C GLY A 43 10.35 0.61 4.59
N CYS A 44 11.03 0.87 3.47
CA CYS A 44 12.49 0.70 3.39
C CYS A 44 13.17 1.76 2.51
N ASP A 45 12.38 2.66 1.93
CA ASP A 45 12.79 3.69 0.98
C ASP A 45 13.48 3.17 -0.30
N GLN A 46 13.50 1.83 -0.51
CA GLN A 46 14.07 1.16 -1.68
C GLN A 46 13.11 1.09 -2.85
N GLU A 47 13.67 1.03 -4.06
CA GLU A 47 12.92 0.84 -5.30
C GLU A 47 12.47 -0.61 -5.49
N ILE A 48 11.20 -0.78 -5.86
CA ILE A 48 10.59 -2.02 -6.29
C ILE A 48 10.84 -2.12 -7.81
N PRO A 49 11.69 -3.06 -8.27
CA PRO A 49 11.97 -3.20 -9.68
C PRO A 49 10.73 -3.68 -10.45
N SER A 50 10.64 -3.30 -11.72
CA SER A 50 9.59 -3.81 -12.61
C SER A 50 9.70 -5.33 -12.71
N GLY A 51 8.57 -6.04 -12.70
CA GLY A 51 8.61 -7.50 -12.72
C GLY A 51 8.74 -8.15 -11.33
N ALA A 52 8.93 -7.38 -10.25
CA ALA A 52 8.96 -7.94 -8.90
C ALA A 52 7.58 -8.01 -8.25
N PRO A 53 7.22 -9.14 -7.60
CA PRO A 53 5.97 -9.25 -6.86
C PRO A 53 5.97 -8.30 -5.67
N HIS A 54 4.94 -7.48 -5.57
CA HIS A 54 4.82 -6.45 -4.54
C HIS A 54 3.37 -6.31 -4.05
N VAL A 55 3.19 -5.49 -3.03
CA VAL A 55 1.90 -5.21 -2.39
C VAL A 55 1.53 -3.77 -2.68
N VAL A 56 0.28 -3.53 -3.06
CA VAL A 56 -0.28 -2.19 -3.16
C VAL A 56 -1.29 -2.04 -2.04
N ALA A 57 -1.11 -1.01 -1.21
CA ALA A 57 -1.95 -0.71 -0.08
C ALA A 57 -2.46 0.74 -0.14
N TRP A 58 -3.74 0.93 0.13
CA TRP A 58 -4.38 2.25 0.18
C TRP A 58 -5.47 2.26 1.26
N PRO A 59 -5.73 3.41 1.92
CA PRO A 59 -6.78 3.49 2.92
C PRO A 59 -8.16 3.39 2.27
N GLU A 60 -9.15 2.88 3.02
CA GLU A 60 -10.53 2.74 2.50
C GLU A 60 -11.12 4.07 2.05
N TRP A 61 -10.86 5.11 2.83
CA TRP A 61 -11.30 6.48 2.55
C TRP A 61 -10.38 7.22 1.58
N GLY A 62 -9.26 6.59 1.18
CA GLY A 62 -8.31 7.13 0.21
C GLY A 62 -8.69 6.76 -1.22
N GLY A 63 -8.57 7.73 -2.12
CA GLY A 63 -8.75 7.48 -3.54
C GLY A 63 -7.70 6.53 -4.10
N VAL A 64 -7.92 6.08 -5.33
CA VAL A 64 -6.96 5.27 -6.11
C VAL A 64 -5.61 5.97 -6.34
N ASP A 65 -5.49 7.26 -6.07
CA ASP A 65 -4.22 7.99 -6.17
C ASP A 65 -3.30 7.74 -4.95
N ASP A 66 -3.87 7.46 -3.77
CA ASP A 66 -3.15 7.16 -2.53
C ASP A 66 -2.56 5.74 -2.46
N ARG A 67 -2.48 5.04 -3.60
CA ARG A 67 -1.94 3.68 -3.71
C ARG A 67 -0.44 3.66 -3.45
N ARG A 68 -0.07 3.19 -2.25
CA ARG A 68 1.33 3.02 -1.84
C ARG A 68 1.81 1.63 -2.22
N HIS A 69 2.99 1.57 -2.81
CA HIS A 69 3.59 0.32 -3.27
C HIS A 69 4.63 -0.13 -2.24
N TRP A 70 4.53 -1.37 -1.79
CA TRP A 70 5.36 -1.95 -0.75
C TRP A 70 5.95 -3.27 -1.22
N HIS A 71 7.16 -3.60 -0.78
CA HIS A 71 7.60 -4.99 -0.85
C HIS A 71 6.71 -5.87 0.02
N LYS A 72 6.47 -7.12 -0.40
CA LYS A 72 5.73 -8.11 0.40
C LYS A 72 6.27 -8.24 1.84
N ALA A 73 7.59 -8.31 1.98
CA ALA A 73 8.25 -8.41 3.28
C ALA A 73 8.22 -7.10 4.11
N CYS A 74 8.08 -5.95 3.45
CA CYS A 74 7.94 -4.67 4.14
C CYS A 74 6.51 -4.47 4.63
N TRP A 75 5.50 -4.85 3.83
CA TRP A 75 4.10 -4.83 4.25
C TRP A 75 3.83 -5.79 5.42
N ASN A 76 4.35 -7.01 5.38
CA ASN A 76 4.25 -7.95 6.51
C ASN A 76 4.90 -7.40 7.79
N ALA A 77 5.86 -6.50 7.66
CA ALA A 77 6.52 -5.82 8.77
C ALA A 77 6.07 -4.37 8.93
N LYS A 78 4.89 -3.98 8.38
CA LYS A 78 4.42 -2.59 8.30
C LYS A 78 4.43 -1.87 9.64
N ASP A 79 4.11 -2.58 10.72
CA ASP A 79 4.13 -2.03 12.07
C ASP A 79 5.52 -1.52 12.51
N ARG A 80 6.56 -2.33 12.29
CA ARG A 80 7.94 -1.99 12.69
C ARG A 80 8.77 -1.30 11.61
N ARG A 81 8.40 -1.47 10.33
CA ARG A 81 9.16 -0.98 9.16
C ARG A 81 8.54 0.23 8.50
N THR A 82 7.29 0.60 8.80
CA THR A 82 6.77 1.87 8.29
C THR A 82 7.73 2.98 8.73
N SER A 83 8.31 3.69 7.77
CA SER A 83 9.01 4.91 8.14
C SER A 83 7.92 5.84 8.68
N ARG A 84 7.86 6.03 10.01
CA ARG A 84 7.08 7.11 10.65
C ARG A 84 7.41 8.50 10.06
N VAL A 85 8.46 8.57 9.25
CA VAL A 85 8.93 9.72 8.50
C VAL A 85 8.52 9.59 7.02
N GLN A 86 7.26 9.94 6.73
CA GLN A 86 7.00 10.75 5.54
C GLN A 86 7.01 12.22 5.99
N ARG A 87 8.11 12.69 6.61
CA ARG A 87 8.33 14.14 6.71
C ARG A 87 8.64 14.61 5.29
N SER A 88 7.63 15.26 4.70
CA SER A 88 7.82 16.41 3.81
C SER A 88 8.80 16.17 2.65
N ARG A 89 8.40 15.35 1.66
CA ARG A 89 8.96 15.48 0.29
C ARG A 89 8.11 16.36 -0.63
N ASN A 90 7.18 17.14 -0.06
CA ASN A 90 6.48 18.20 -0.78
C ASN A 90 6.98 19.57 -0.29
N ALA A 91 8.26 19.87 -0.51
CA ALA A 91 8.73 21.26 -0.47
C ALA A 91 8.43 21.85 -1.86
N PRO A 92 7.70 22.98 -1.96
CA PRO A 92 7.45 23.60 -3.25
C PRO A 92 8.79 23.99 -3.86
N ARG A 93 9.04 23.53 -5.09
CA ARG A 93 10.12 24.07 -5.91
C ARG A 93 9.62 25.42 -6.41
N TYR A 94 10.36 26.47 -6.07
CA TYR A 94 10.18 27.83 -6.57
C TYR A 94 10.24 27.87 -8.10
#